data_AF-A0AAU4GEZ4-F1
#
_entry.id   AF-A0AAU4GEZ4-F1
#
_cell.length_a   1.000
_cell.length_b   1.000
_cell.length_c   1.000
_cell.angle_alpha   90.00
_cell.angle_beta   90.00
_cell.angle_gamma   90.00
#
_symmetry.space_group_name_H-M   'P 1'
#
loop_
_entity.id
_entity.type
_entity.pdbx_description
1 polymer ?
#
loop_
_entity_poly.entity_id
_entity_poly.type
_entity_poly.pdbx_seq_one_letter_code
_entity_poly.pdbx_strand_id
1 'polypeptide(L)'
;MVATAEVLSPVAGVPLLGDLVSLLDGAATQAGIPFWLRASAELVVVALLGYLLLRVLTARLLPWLGTALVPPAALVVQAALVLLLLPDLGISRLSRRFGRTPPEVVYGYGAAVMGCADAAETLLRRGLPKLQLTRLMRPWLLVALLLAGFLLWNGQDCAAGVGAQCVSPVQFWMSSVGSA
;
A
#
# COMPACT_ATOMS: atom_id res chain seq x y z
N MET A 1 32.45 3.16 -30.45
CA MET A 1 31.10 3.78 -30.42
C MET A 1 30.65 3.72 -28.97
N VAL A 2 30.62 4.88 -28.30
CA VAL A 2 30.17 4.97 -26.91
C VAL A 2 28.67 4.73 -26.95
N ALA A 3 28.20 3.63 -26.38
CA ALA A 3 26.78 3.41 -26.16
C ALA A 3 26.31 4.57 -25.28
N THR A 4 25.57 5.51 -25.87
CA THR A 4 24.87 6.55 -25.12
C THR A 4 23.89 5.80 -24.25
N ALA A 5 24.21 5.64 -22.96
CA ALA A 5 23.27 5.13 -21.98
C ALA A 5 22.03 6.02 -22.08
N GLU A 6 20.93 5.48 -22.61
CA GLU A 6 19.64 6.15 -22.59
C GLU A 6 19.29 6.34 -21.12
N VAL A 7 19.51 7.56 -20.62
CA VAL A 7 19.03 7.97 -19.30
C VAL A 7 17.53 8.12 -19.46
N LEU A 8 16.82 7.02 -19.21
CA LEU A 8 15.37 7.00 -19.16
C LEU A 8 14.90 8.06 -18.16
N SER A 9 13.94 8.89 -18.56
CA SER A 9 13.30 9.82 -17.63
C SER A 9 12.76 9.00 -16.46
N PRO A 10 13.06 9.39 -15.20
CA PRO A 10 12.63 8.67 -13.99
C PRO A 10 11.10 8.63 -13.81
N VAL A 11 10.36 9.22 -14.75
CA VAL A 11 8.89 9.34 -14.76
C VAL A 11 8.25 8.57 -15.93
N ALA A 12 9.06 8.05 -16.86
CA ALA A 12 8.56 7.42 -18.10
C ALA A 12 7.64 6.21 -17.87
N GLY A 13 7.72 5.57 -16.69
CA GLY A 13 6.92 4.40 -16.33
C GLY A 13 5.57 4.69 -15.65
N VAL A 14 5.17 5.95 -15.45
CA VAL A 14 3.91 6.26 -14.74
C VAL A 14 2.71 6.11 -15.68
N PRO A 15 1.77 5.17 -15.43
CA PRO A 15 0.61 4.98 -16.31
C PRO A 15 -0.24 6.27 -16.39
N LEU A 16 -0.69 6.63 -17.59
CA LEU A 16 -1.40 7.89 -17.97
C LEU A 16 -0.56 9.18 -17.97
N LEU A 17 0.51 9.26 -17.17
CA LEU A 17 1.38 10.45 -17.14
C LEU A 17 2.56 10.33 -18.12
N GLY A 18 3.04 9.12 -18.42
CA GLY A 18 4.16 8.90 -19.34
C GLY A 18 3.93 9.45 -20.75
N ASP A 19 2.71 9.34 -21.30
CA ASP A 19 2.38 9.84 -22.64
C ASP A 19 2.33 11.38 -22.69
N LEU A 20 1.81 12.02 -21.65
CA LEU A 20 1.79 13.48 -21.52
C LEU A 20 3.20 14.04 -21.28
N VAL A 21 3.98 13.35 -20.45
CA VAL A 21 5.36 13.70 -20.14
C VAL A 21 6.24 13.58 -21.38
N SER A 22 6.11 12.50 -22.16
CA SER A 22 6.85 12.33 -23.42
C SER A 22 6.50 13.38 -24.49
N LEU A 23 5.24 13.82 -24.56
CA LEU A 23 4.83 14.94 -25.43
C LEU A 23 5.43 16.28 -24.99
N LEU A 24 5.44 16.56 -23.69
CA LEU A 24 6.06 17.75 -23.10
C LEU A 24 7.58 17.75 -23.31
N ASP A 25 8.22 16.60 -23.14
CA ASP A 25 9.66 16.46 -23.28
C ASP A 25 10.09 16.55 -24.76
N GLY A 26 9.23 16.12 -25.68
CA GLY A 26 9.34 16.34 -27.13
C GLY A 26 9.21 17.81 -27.54
N ALA A 27 8.31 18.57 -26.93
CA ALA A 27 8.19 20.02 -27.17
C ALA A 27 9.37 20.80 -26.56
N ALA A 28 9.86 20.36 -25.39
CA ALA A 28 10.95 21.01 -24.67
C ALA A 28 12.33 20.72 -25.29
N THR A 29 12.51 19.56 -25.92
CA THR A 29 13.68 19.27 -26.78
C THR A 29 13.72 20.20 -27.98
N GLN A 30 12.58 20.42 -28.65
CA GLN A 30 12.49 21.32 -29.80
C GLN A 30 12.79 22.78 -29.45
N ALA A 31 12.49 23.18 -28.20
CA ALA A 31 12.83 24.50 -27.67
C ALA A 31 14.30 24.66 -27.23
N GLY A 32 15.14 23.62 -27.37
CA GLY A 32 16.57 23.67 -27.04
C GLY A 32 16.88 23.68 -25.53
N ILE A 33 15.93 23.27 -24.68
CA ILE A 33 16.12 23.30 -23.23
C ILE A 33 17.10 22.18 -22.83
N PRO A 34 18.11 22.45 -21.98
CA PRO A 34 19.07 21.44 -21.56
C PRO A 34 18.40 20.34 -20.70
N PHE A 35 18.87 19.10 -20.86
CA PHE A 35 18.28 17.90 -20.24
C PHE A 35 18.19 18.00 -18.70
N TRP A 36 19.23 18.51 -18.04
CA TRP A 36 19.26 18.63 -16.58
C TRP A 36 18.12 19.51 -16.04
N LEU A 37 17.74 20.56 -16.77
CA LEU A 37 16.68 21.48 -16.38
C LEU A 37 15.30 20.81 -16.55
N ARG A 38 15.12 20.04 -17.62
CA ARG A 38 13.89 19.27 -17.88
C ARG A 38 13.69 18.16 -16.88
N ALA A 39 14.73 17.36 -16.61
CA ALA A 39 14.69 16.30 -15.61
C ALA A 39 14.44 16.84 -14.20
N SER A 40 15.02 18.00 -13.85
CA SER A 40 14.77 18.65 -12.55
C SER A 40 13.32 19.15 -12.44
N ALA A 41 12.80 19.76 -13.50
CA ALA A 41 11.42 20.24 -13.54
C ALA A 41 10.41 19.07 -13.45
N GLU A 42 10.64 17.98 -14.20
CA GLU A 42 9.86 16.75 -14.10
C GLU A 42 9.86 16.19 -12.68
N LEU A 43 11.03 16.09 -12.05
CA LEU A 43 11.16 15.56 -10.70
C LEU A 43 10.40 16.43 -9.68
N VAL A 44 10.47 17.76 -9.80
CA VAL A 44 9.70 18.68 -8.95
C VAL A 44 8.19 18.49 -9.15
N VAL A 45 7.73 18.38 -10.40
CA VAL A 45 6.31 18.17 -10.71
C VAL A 45 5.82 16.84 -10.14
N VAL A 46 6.56 15.75 -10.34
CA VAL A 46 6.22 14.44 -9.81
C VAL A 46 6.24 14.42 -8.29
N ALA A 47 7.25 15.04 -7.66
CA ALA A 47 7.32 15.14 -6.22
C ALA A 47 6.12 15.91 -5.65
N LEU A 48 5.73 17.01 -6.30
CA LEU A 48 4.59 17.82 -5.90
C LEU A 48 3.26 17.06 -6.07
N LEU A 49 3.06 16.40 -7.21
CA LEU A 49 1.89 15.56 -7.46
C LEU A 49 1.81 14.37 -6.50
N GLY A 50 2.92 13.68 -6.28
CA GLY A 50 3.03 12.56 -5.34
C GLY A 50 2.75 12.99 -3.90
N TYR A 51 3.27 14.16 -3.48
CA TYR A 51 2.97 14.73 -2.18
C TYR A 51 1.49 15.08 -2.02
N LEU A 52 0.89 15.74 -3.03
CA LEU A 52 -0.53 16.05 -3.02
C LEU A 52 -1.40 14.79 -2.99
N LEU A 53 -1.04 13.77 -3.79
CA LEU A 53 -1.72 12.49 -3.81
C LEU A 53 -1.66 11.81 -2.45
N LEU A 54 -0.46 11.67 -1.85
CA LEU A 54 -0.28 11.11 -0.50
C LEU A 54 -1.07 11.90 0.54
N ARG A 55 -1.08 13.22 0.45
CA ARG A 55 -1.84 14.09 1.34
C ARG A 55 -3.35 13.86 1.20
N VAL A 56 -3.87 13.73 -0.02
CA VAL A 56 -5.28 13.40 -0.26
C VAL A 56 -5.61 11.99 0.23
N LEU A 57 -4.73 11.01 -0.03
CA LEU A 57 -4.90 9.62 0.40
C LEU A 57 -5.01 9.53 1.92
N THR A 58 -4.05 10.12 2.63
CA THR A 58 -4.00 10.10 4.11
C THR A 58 -5.08 10.96 4.74
N ALA A 59 -5.41 12.12 4.16
CA ALA A 59 -6.40 13.02 4.74
C ALA A 59 -7.86 12.57 4.50
N ARG A 60 -8.15 11.97 3.33
CA ARG A 60 -9.51 11.67 2.88
C ARG A 60 -9.77 10.19 2.65
N LEU A 61 -8.88 9.50 1.94
CA LEU A 61 -9.13 8.13 1.49
C LEU A 61 -9.00 7.09 2.61
N LEU A 62 -7.86 7.07 3.33
CA LEU A 62 -7.62 6.18 4.48
C LEU A 62 -8.69 6.27 5.58
N PRO A 63 -9.11 7.45 6.04
CA PRO A 63 -10.14 7.56 7.06
C PRO A 63 -11.50 7.06 6.56
N TRP A 64 -11.83 7.28 5.28
CA TRP A 64 -13.04 6.75 4.66
C TRP A 64 -13.00 5.23 4.53
N LEU A 65 -11.88 4.66 4.03
CA LEU A 65 -11.67 3.22 3.95
C LEU A 65 -11.76 2.58 5.34
N GLY A 66 -11.14 3.18 6.35
CA GLY A 66 -11.20 2.70 7.72
C GLY A 66 -12.64 2.56 8.22
N THR A 67 -13.52 3.52 7.92
CA THR A 67 -14.95 3.42 8.28
C THR A 67 -15.75 2.48 7.38
N ALA A 68 -15.45 2.45 6.08
CA ALA A 68 -16.17 1.65 5.11
C ALA A 68 -15.85 0.14 5.23
N LEU A 69 -14.65 -0.21 5.70
CA LEU A 69 -14.20 -1.59 5.89
C LEU A 69 -14.71 -2.24 7.18
N VAL A 70 -15.14 -1.46 8.18
CA VAL A 70 -15.69 -2.00 9.44
C VAL A 70 -16.90 -2.92 9.19
N PRO A 71 -17.96 -2.51 8.47
CA PRO A 71 -19.12 -3.36 8.24
C PRO A 71 -18.82 -4.68 7.52
N PRO A 72 -18.09 -4.73 6.38
CA PRO A 72 -17.77 -6.00 5.73
C PRO A 72 -16.84 -6.86 6.58
N ALA A 73 -15.87 -6.28 7.29
CA ALA A 73 -15.00 -7.05 8.18
C ALA A 73 -15.78 -7.67 9.35
N ALA A 74 -16.74 -6.95 9.93
CA ALA A 74 -17.62 -7.48 10.97
C ALA A 74 -18.50 -8.64 10.45
N LEU A 75 -19.01 -8.54 9.22
CA LEU A 75 -19.75 -9.65 8.59
C LEU A 75 -18.90 -10.90 8.43
N VAL A 76 -17.64 -10.76 8.03
CA VAL A 76 -16.72 -11.91 7.90
C VAL A 76 -16.47 -12.55 9.27
N VAL A 77 -16.25 -11.75 10.32
CA VAL A 77 -16.08 -12.26 11.69
C VAL A 77 -17.34 -12.98 12.17
N GLN A 78 -18.53 -12.43 11.92
CA GLN A 78 -19.80 -13.06 12.28
C GLN A 78 -20.03 -14.37 11.50
N ALA A 79 -19.74 -14.40 10.20
CA ALA A 79 -19.83 -15.62 9.40
C ALA A 79 -18.87 -16.70 9.91
N ALA A 80 -17.63 -16.32 10.25
CA ALA A 80 -16.65 -17.23 10.84
C ALA A 80 -17.13 -17.75 12.21
N LEU A 81 -17.72 -16.90 13.06
CA LEU A 81 -18.28 -17.30 14.34
C LEU A 81 -19.42 -18.32 14.17
N VAL A 82 -20.34 -18.10 13.24
CA VAL A 82 -21.43 -19.05 12.94
C VAL A 82 -20.87 -20.41 12.48
N LEU A 83 -19.87 -20.38 11.59
CA LEU A 83 -19.21 -21.60 11.10
C LEU A 83 -18.46 -22.34 12.21
N LEU A 84 -17.81 -21.62 13.12
CA LEU A 84 -17.07 -22.21 14.24
C LEU A 84 -17.97 -22.75 15.34
N LEU A 85 -19.19 -22.22 15.50
CA LEU A 85 -20.20 -22.69 16.47
C LEU A 85 -21.11 -23.80 15.94
N LEU A 86 -21.18 -24.02 14.63
CA LEU A 86 -21.92 -25.13 14.01
C LEU A 86 -21.53 -26.51 14.59
N PRO A 87 -20.24 -26.84 14.78
CA PRO A 87 -19.81 -28.07 15.43
C PRO A 87 -20.34 -28.22 16.86
N ASP A 88 -20.29 -27.14 17.66
CA ASP A 88 -20.83 -27.11 19.02
C ASP A 88 -22.34 -27.39 19.00
N LEU A 89 -23.09 -26.67 18.17
CA LEU A 89 -24.53 -26.90 18.01
C LEU A 89 -24.84 -28.35 17.61
N GLY A 90 -24.03 -28.94 16.74
CA GLY A 90 -24.15 -30.34 16.31
C GLY A 90 -23.97 -31.31 17.48
N ILE A 91 -22.87 -31.16 18.23
CA ILE A 91 -22.55 -32.01 19.40
C ILE A 91 -23.61 -31.85 20.49
N SER A 92 -24.00 -30.60 20.78
CA SER A 92 -25.01 -30.26 21.77
C SER A 92 -26.41 -30.79 21.43
N ARG A 93 -26.80 -30.78 20.15
CA ARG A 93 -28.06 -31.40 19.71
C ARG A 93 -27.99 -32.92 19.77
N LEU A 94 -26.86 -33.50 19.38
CA LEU A 94 -26.66 -34.95 19.39
C LEU A 94 -26.71 -35.50 20.82
N SER A 95 -25.99 -34.88 21.76
CA SER A 95 -25.97 -35.29 23.16
C SER A 95 -27.36 -35.24 23.80
N ARG A 96 -28.11 -34.16 23.55
CA ARG A 96 -29.49 -34.00 24.04
C ARG A 96 -30.44 -35.02 23.43
N ARG A 97 -30.27 -35.38 22.15
CA ARG A 97 -31.07 -36.43 21.50
C ARG A 97 -30.89 -37.79 22.18
N PHE A 98 -29.72 -38.05 22.76
CA PHE A 98 -29.44 -39.26 23.54
C PHE A 98 -29.72 -39.10 25.05
N GLY A 99 -30.40 -38.03 25.47
CA GLY A 99 -30.73 -37.78 26.88
C GLY A 99 -29.51 -37.48 27.76
N ARG A 100 -28.37 -37.11 27.18
CA ARG A 100 -27.13 -36.79 27.90
C ARG A 100 -26.90 -35.29 27.94
N THR A 101 -26.32 -34.81 29.04
CA THR A 101 -25.78 -33.44 29.12
C THR A 101 -24.54 -33.33 28.24
N PRO A 102 -24.42 -32.27 27.42
CA PRO A 102 -23.21 -32.05 26.62
C PRO A 102 -21.96 -31.90 27.52
N PRO A 103 -20.78 -32.34 27.05
CA PRO A 103 -19.54 -32.26 27.82
C PRO A 103 -19.12 -30.81 28.07
N GLU A 104 -18.51 -30.55 29.23
CA GLU A 104 -18.06 -29.22 29.65
C GLU A 104 -17.07 -28.57 28.66
N VAL A 105 -16.25 -29.38 27.99
CA VAL A 105 -15.30 -28.94 26.95
C VAL A 105 -16.00 -28.21 25.80
N VAL A 106 -17.23 -28.63 25.47
CA VAL A 106 -18.02 -28.01 24.39
C VAL A 106 -18.42 -26.57 24.77
N TYR A 107 -18.82 -26.36 26.03
CA TYR A 107 -19.11 -25.03 26.56
C TYR A 107 -17.85 -24.15 26.62
N GLY A 108 -16.70 -24.72 27.02
CA GLY A 108 -15.43 -24.01 27.03
C GLY A 108 -14.98 -23.56 25.64
N TYR A 109 -15.15 -24.42 24.63
CA TYR A 109 -14.89 -24.07 23.25
C TYR A 109 -15.81 -22.94 22.76
N GLY A 110 -17.12 -23.04 22.98
CA GLY A 110 -18.07 -22.00 22.59
C GLY A 110 -17.74 -20.63 23.22
N ALA A 111 -17.38 -20.62 24.51
CA ALA A 111 -16.95 -19.41 25.21
C ALA A 111 -15.65 -18.81 24.62
N ALA A 112 -14.68 -19.65 24.27
CA ALA A 112 -13.44 -19.20 23.64
C ALA A 112 -13.68 -18.61 22.24
N VAL A 113 -14.51 -19.26 21.41
CA VAL A 113 -14.86 -18.76 20.07
C VAL A 113 -15.58 -17.40 20.16
N MET A 114 -16.56 -17.28 21.06
CA MET A 114 -17.26 -16.01 21.29
C MET A 114 -16.31 -14.92 21.79
N GLY A 115 -15.43 -15.24 22.75
CA GLY A 115 -14.43 -14.29 23.26
C GLY A 115 -13.45 -13.82 22.20
N CYS A 116 -12.99 -14.71 21.32
CA CYS A 116 -12.13 -14.36 20.19
C CYS A 116 -12.85 -13.46 19.16
N ALA A 117 -14.11 -13.73 18.84
CA ALA A 117 -14.88 -12.90 17.93
C ALA A 117 -15.15 -11.52 18.51
N ASP A 118 -15.50 -11.42 19.80
CA ASP A 118 -15.69 -10.14 20.49
C ASP A 118 -14.39 -9.33 20.54
N ALA A 119 -13.25 -9.99 20.78
CA ALA A 119 -11.94 -9.34 20.75
C ALA A 119 -11.61 -8.84 19.34
N ALA A 120 -11.85 -9.64 18.30
CA ALA A 120 -11.63 -9.28 16.91
C ALA A 120 -12.54 -8.11 16.48
N GLU A 121 -13.82 -8.15 16.83
CA GLU A 121 -14.77 -7.08 16.52
C GLU A 121 -14.43 -5.79 17.27
N THR A 122 -14.03 -5.89 18.54
CA THR A 122 -13.52 -4.76 19.32
C THR A 122 -12.26 -4.17 18.70
N LEU A 123 -11.34 -5.01 18.23
CA LEU A 123 -10.12 -4.58 17.56
C LEU A 123 -10.43 -3.91 16.22
N LEU A 124 -11.37 -4.42 15.44
CA LEU A 124 -11.81 -3.80 14.18
C LEU A 124 -12.46 -2.44 14.45
N ARG A 125 -13.43 -2.38 15.37
CA ARG A 125 -14.16 -1.15 15.71
C ARG A 125 -13.27 -0.10 16.38
N ARG A 126 -12.22 -0.48 17.12
CA ARG A 126 -11.30 0.48 17.76
C ARG A 126 -10.03 0.76 16.94
N GLY A 127 -9.59 -0.20 16.13
CA GLY A 127 -8.35 -0.14 15.37
C GLY A 127 -8.51 0.50 14.01
N LEU A 128 -9.56 0.16 13.25
CA LEU A 128 -9.79 0.75 11.93
C LEU A 128 -10.03 2.26 11.98
N PRO A 129 -10.75 2.83 12.97
CA PRO A 129 -10.85 4.28 13.11
C PRO A 129 -9.53 4.94 13.53
N LYS A 130 -8.55 4.20 14.07
CA LYS A 130 -7.22 4.77 14.29
C LYS A 130 -6.46 5.02 12.98
N LEU A 131 -6.90 4.48 11.84
CA LEU A 131 -6.43 4.95 10.54
C LEU A 131 -6.79 6.42 10.31
N GLN A 132 -7.76 6.99 11.03
CA GLN A 132 -8.02 8.43 11.00
C GLN A 132 -6.90 9.26 11.66
N LEU A 133 -6.06 8.68 12.54
CA LEU A 133 -4.86 9.34 13.04
C LEU A 133 -3.83 9.60 11.92
N THR A 134 -3.96 8.96 10.75
CA THR A 134 -3.13 9.29 9.59
C THR A 134 -3.39 10.72 9.09
N ARG A 135 -4.54 11.33 9.42
CA ARG A 135 -4.80 12.77 9.22
C ARG A 135 -3.85 13.68 10.00
N LEU A 136 -3.30 13.18 11.11
CA LEU A 136 -2.36 13.89 11.98
C LEU A 136 -0.91 13.58 11.62
N MET A 137 -0.65 12.85 10.52
CA MET A 137 0.72 12.64 10.06
C MET A 137 1.37 13.99 9.78
N ARG A 138 2.52 14.21 10.42
CA ARG A 138 3.32 15.40 10.23
C ARG A 138 3.80 15.45 8.76
N PRO A 139 3.91 16.63 8.15
CA PRO A 139 4.29 16.76 6.75
C PRO A 139 5.64 16.12 6.41
N TRP A 140 6.59 16.11 7.36
CA TRP A 140 7.88 15.43 7.17
C TRP A 140 7.77 13.91 6.99
N LEU A 141 6.77 13.26 7.60
CA LEU A 141 6.52 11.82 7.40
C LEU A 141 6.02 11.55 5.99
N LEU A 142 5.16 12.42 5.45
CA LEU A 142 4.70 12.31 4.05
C LEU A 142 5.86 12.47 3.08
N VAL A 143 6.77 13.41 3.36
CA VAL A 143 8.01 13.58 2.58
C VAL A 143 8.90 12.34 2.67
N ALA A 144 9.10 11.78 3.86
CA ALA A 144 9.87 10.55 4.03
C ALA A 144 9.24 9.35 3.28
N LEU A 145 7.91 9.25 3.28
CA LEU A 145 7.17 8.19 2.60
C LEU A 145 7.21 8.36 1.08
N LEU A 146 7.13 9.60 0.59
CA LEU A 146 7.33 9.94 -0.81
C LEU A 146 8.75 9.59 -1.25
N LEU A 147 9.76 9.96 -0.46
CA LEU A 147 11.17 9.66 -0.75
C LEU A 147 11.41 8.15 -0.78
N ALA A 148 10.90 7.41 0.21
CA ALA A 148 11.03 5.96 0.27
C ALA A 148 10.32 5.29 -0.93
N GLY A 149 9.12 5.73 -1.28
CA GLY A 149 8.39 5.24 -2.45
C GLY A 149 9.11 5.54 -3.76
N PHE A 150 9.67 6.74 -3.90
CA PHE A 150 10.46 7.15 -5.06
C PHE A 150 11.72 6.31 -5.21
N LEU A 151 12.45 6.07 -4.11
CA LEU A 151 13.64 5.22 -4.09
C LEU A 151 13.31 3.75 -4.37
N LEU A 152 12.19 3.24 -3.85
CA LEU A 152 11.73 1.87 -4.10
C LEU A 152 11.35 1.68 -5.57
N TRP A 153 10.60 2.63 -6.13
CA TRP A 153 10.20 2.64 -7.54
C TRP A 153 11.42 2.64 -8.46
N ASN A 154 12.33 3.62 -8.28
CA ASN A 154 13.55 3.75 -9.08
C ASN A 154 14.61 2.67 -8.74
N GLY A 155 14.42 1.92 -7.66
CA GLY A 155 15.25 0.77 -7.31
C GLY A 155 14.94 -0.47 -8.16
N GLN A 156 13.74 -0.55 -8.73
CA GLN A 156 13.28 -1.70 -9.52
C GLN A 156 13.20 -1.43 -11.03
N ASP A 157 13.21 -0.16 -11.45
CA ASP A 157 13.19 0.19 -12.87
C ASP A 157 14.57 -0.03 -13.54
N CYS A 158 14.67 -1.17 -14.20
CA CYS A 158 15.49 -1.35 -15.38
C CYS A 158 14.54 -1.58 -16.55
N ALA A 159 14.55 -0.69 -17.55
CA ALA A 159 13.61 -0.78 -18.67
C ALA A 159 13.64 -2.18 -19.30
N ALA A 160 12.45 -2.77 -19.47
CA ALA A 160 12.30 -4.10 -20.04
C ALA A 160 12.95 -4.14 -21.44
N GLY A 161 14.03 -4.92 -21.59
CA GLY A 161 14.77 -5.07 -22.84
C GLY A 161 16.22 -4.55 -22.79
N VAL A 162 16.63 -3.83 -21.75
CA VAL A 162 18.04 -3.49 -21.54
C VAL A 162 18.71 -4.68 -20.86
N GLY A 163 19.67 -5.32 -21.54
CA GLY A 163 20.37 -6.51 -21.04
C GLY A 163 21.08 -6.32 -19.69
N ALA A 164 21.84 -7.32 -19.25
CA ALA A 164 22.49 -7.44 -17.92
C ALA A 164 23.43 -6.29 -17.46
N GLN A 165 23.47 -5.16 -18.18
CA GLN A 165 24.25 -3.96 -17.92
C GLN A 165 23.38 -2.76 -17.50
N CYS A 166 22.10 -2.94 -17.20
CA CYS A 166 21.28 -1.87 -16.65
C CYS A 166 21.66 -1.61 -15.18
N VAL A 167 22.18 -0.42 -14.90
CA VAL A 167 22.40 0.11 -13.55
C VAL A 167 21.20 0.99 -13.24
N SER A 168 20.46 0.68 -12.17
CA SER A 168 19.32 1.52 -11.78
C SER A 168 19.80 2.93 -11.42
N PRO A 169 19.01 4.00 -11.68
CA PRO A 169 19.42 5.38 -11.38
C PRO A 169 19.88 5.56 -9.93
N VAL A 170 19.25 4.84 -9.01
CA VAL A 170 19.60 4.84 -7.59
C VAL A 170 20.98 4.22 -7.32
N GLN A 171 21.35 3.14 -8.00
CA GLN A 171 22.70 2.56 -7.92
C GLN A 171 23.76 3.48 -8.51
N PHE A 172 23.45 4.21 -9.60
CA PHE A 172 24.33 5.22 -10.16
C PHE A 172 24.55 6.40 -9.19
N TRP A 173 23.50 6.86 -8.50
CA TRP A 173 23.63 7.92 -7.50
C TRP A 173 24.41 7.46 -6.27
N MET A 174 24.16 6.24 -5.77
CA MET A 174 24.91 5.71 -4.62
C MET A 174 26.39 5.47 -4.93
N SER A 175 26.71 5.00 -6.14
CA SER A 175 28.11 4.78 -6.56
C SER A 175 28.86 6.08 -6.86
N SER A 176 28.18 7.12 -7.34
CA SER A 176 28.80 8.43 -7.59
C SER A 176 29.05 9.24 -6.31
N VAL A 177 28.25 9.05 -5.26
CA VAL A 177 28.50 9.67 -3.94
C VAL A 177 29.66 9.00 -3.18
N GLY A 178 29.89 7.70 -3.37
CA GLY A 178 31.00 6.97 -2.74
C GLY A 178 32.36 7.11 -3.44
N SER A 179 32.43 7.81 -4.57
CA SER A 179 33.65 8.04 -5.36
C SER A 179 34.17 9.48 -5.30
N ALA A 180 33.66 10.28 -4.36
CA ALA A 180 34.15 11.62 -4.01
C ALA A 180 34.97 11.61 -2.71
#